data_AF-A0A7S4NVE6-F1
#
_entry.id   AF-A0A7S4NVE6-F1
#
_cell.length_a   1.000
_cell.length_b   1.000
_cell.length_c   1.000
_cell.angle_alpha   90.00
_cell.angle_beta   90.00
_cell.angle_gamma   90.00
#
_symmetry.space_group_name_H-M   'P 1'
#
loop_
_entity.id
_entity.type
_entity.pdbx_description
1 polymer ?
#
loop_
_entity_poly.entity_id
_entity_poly.type
_entity_poly.pdbx_seq_one_letter_code
_entity_poly.pdbx_strand_id
1 'polypeptide(L)'
;FDLLGGHFPRRQQLVLEFGQYFGTLFVDTLDTLSPATVPLSLMVLGSSLAFGFSTISTLGTKIILTSCALKLLIMPFFSALLLVVVANFVGGSLQTVDLLCLLLPTAMPPATNLIILTNIHKAQNAECAAIILFNFIFSFVSIPVVALVFAAALRSIAAD
;
A
#
# COMPACT_ATOMS: atom_id res chain seq x y z
N PHE A 1 -35.16 9.30 3.38
CA PHE A 1 -34.93 10.74 3.57
C PHE A 1 -36.29 11.42 3.75
N ASP A 2 -36.89 11.26 4.93
CA ASP A 2 -38.21 11.85 5.26
C ASP A 2 -38.08 12.91 6.38
N LEU A 3 -36.92 13.57 6.46
CA LEU A 3 -36.60 14.53 7.52
C LEU A 3 -36.34 15.96 7.02
N LEU A 4 -36.59 16.25 5.74
CA LEU A 4 -36.54 17.61 5.19
C LEU A 4 -37.75 17.85 4.28
N GLY A 5 -38.91 18.12 4.89
CA GLY A 5 -40.14 18.54 4.23
C GLY A 5 -40.07 19.97 3.64
N GLY A 6 -38.97 20.28 2.95
CA GLY A 6 -38.79 21.54 2.22
C GLY A 6 -38.96 21.30 0.73
N HIS A 7 -40.00 21.89 0.13
CA HIS A 7 -40.16 21.94 -1.33
C HIS A 7 -38.99 22.76 -1.93
N PHE A 8 -37.91 22.09 -2.29
CA PHE A 8 -36.84 22.70 -3.06
C PHE A 8 -37.39 23.15 -4.43
N PRO A 9 -37.08 24.37 -4.90
CA PRO A 9 -37.49 24.82 -6.22
C PRO A 9 -36.96 23.86 -7.30
N ARG A 10 -37.77 23.61 -8.34
CA ARG A 10 -37.56 22.59 -9.39
C ARG A 10 -36.13 22.53 -9.98
N ARG A 11 -35.42 23.66 -10.01
CA ARG A 11 -34.02 23.74 -10.47
C ARG A 11 -33.02 23.09 -9.51
N GLN A 12 -33.22 23.20 -8.20
CA GLN A 12 -32.32 22.61 -7.20
C GLN A 12 -32.51 21.09 -7.10
N GLN A 13 -33.73 20.59 -7.31
CA GLN A 13 -33.98 19.14 -7.41
C GLN A 13 -33.26 18.52 -8.61
N LEU A 14 -33.31 19.16 -9.78
CA LEU A 14 -32.60 18.69 -10.99
C LEU A 14 -31.08 18.64 -10.80
N VAL A 15 -30.47 19.60 -10.09
CA VAL A 15 -29.02 19.58 -9.82
C VAL A 15 -28.65 18.44 -8.87
N LEU A 16 -29.48 18.15 -7.86
CA LEU A 16 -29.27 17.02 -6.95
C LEU A 16 -29.46 15.67 -7.64
N GLU A 17 -30.51 15.51 -8.45
CA GLU A 17 -30.71 14.29 -9.24
C GLU A 17 -29.58 14.06 -10.25
N PHE A 18 -29.14 15.11 -10.96
CA PHE A 18 -28.04 15.00 -11.91
C PHE A 18 -26.71 14.69 -11.22
N GLY A 19 -26.44 15.32 -10.06
CA GLY A 19 -25.25 15.03 -9.25
C GLY A 19 -25.26 13.60 -8.69
N GLN A 20 -26.42 13.10 -8.29
CA GLN A 20 -26.58 11.74 -7.79
C GLN A 20 -26.45 10.70 -8.91
N TYR A 21 -26.96 11.00 -10.12
CA TYR A 21 -26.80 10.17 -11.30
C TYR A 21 -25.34 10.13 -11.78
N PHE A 22 -24.65 11.27 -11.75
CA PHE A 22 -23.23 11.32 -12.09
C PHE A 22 -22.36 10.60 -11.05
N GLY A 23 -22.69 10.75 -9.77
CA GLY A 23 -21.99 10.06 -8.68
C GLY A 23 -22.15 8.55 -8.75
N THR A 24 -23.37 8.06 -9.01
CA THR A 24 -23.63 6.62 -9.21
C THR A 24 -22.94 6.08 -10.44
N LEU A 25 -23.04 6.77 -11.60
CA LEU A 25 -22.31 6.39 -12.81
C LEU A 25 -20.79 6.28 -12.58
N PHE A 26 -20.21 7.22 -11.82
CA PHE A 26 -18.79 7.22 -11.51
C PHE A 26 -18.40 6.04 -10.62
N VAL A 27 -19.18 5.75 -9.57
CA VAL A 27 -18.97 4.60 -8.69
C VAL A 27 -19.14 3.29 -9.46
N ASP A 28 -20.19 3.14 -10.27
CA ASP A 28 -20.43 1.95 -11.09
C ASP A 28 -19.29 1.70 -12.09
N THR A 29 -18.75 2.78 -12.67
CA THR A 29 -17.59 2.71 -13.55
C THR A 29 -16.34 2.25 -12.79
N LEU A 30 -16.10 2.81 -11.60
CA LEU A 30 -14.97 2.42 -10.75
C LEU A 30 -15.10 0.98 -10.24
N ASP A 31 -16.29 0.54 -9.86
CA ASP A 31 -16.54 -0.84 -9.42
C ASP A 31 -16.35 -1.83 -10.56
N THR A 32 -16.70 -1.43 -11.79
CA THR A 32 -16.43 -2.25 -12.99
C THR A 32 -14.93 -2.31 -13.30
N LEU A 33 -14.19 -1.21 -13.10
CA LEU A 33 -12.77 -1.12 -13.46
C LEU A 33 -11.83 -1.66 -12.37
N SER A 34 -12.22 -1.52 -11.09
CA SER A 34 -11.43 -1.88 -9.91
C SER A 34 -10.88 -3.31 -9.96
N PRO A 35 -11.65 -4.35 -10.32
CA PRO A 35 -11.14 -5.71 -10.45
C PRO A 35 -10.02 -5.87 -11.49
N ALA A 36 -10.01 -5.04 -12.54
CA ALA A 36 -9.00 -5.07 -13.60
C ALA A 36 -7.72 -4.30 -13.23
N THR A 37 -7.77 -3.39 -12.24
CA THR A 37 -6.61 -2.57 -11.86
C THR A 37 -5.46 -3.41 -11.29
N VAL A 38 -5.77 -4.40 -10.45
CA VAL A 38 -4.78 -5.29 -9.84
C VAL A 38 -4.02 -6.10 -10.90
N PRO A 39 -4.65 -6.89 -11.79
CA PRO A 39 -3.91 -7.64 -12.82
C PRO A 39 -3.15 -6.74 -13.80
N LEU A 40 -3.70 -5.57 -14.17
CA LEU A 40 -2.97 -4.60 -15.00
C LEU A 40 -1.71 -4.08 -14.30
N SER A 41 -1.81 -3.73 -13.02
CA SER A 41 -0.66 -3.26 -12.24
C SER A 41 0.41 -4.34 -12.10
N LEU A 42 0.01 -5.61 -11.92
CA LEU A 42 0.91 -6.75 -11.88
C LEU A 42 1.57 -7.02 -13.24
N MET A 43 0.86 -6.84 -14.36
CA MET A 43 1.44 -6.97 -15.70
C MET A 43 2.48 -5.89 -15.97
N VAL A 44 2.19 -4.63 -15.62
CA VAL A 44 3.14 -3.51 -15.72
C VAL A 44 4.34 -3.75 -14.82
N LEU A 45 4.11 -4.20 -13.59
CA LEU A 45 5.16 -4.60 -12.66
C LEU A 45 6.05 -5.68 -13.29
N GLY A 46 5.46 -6.78 -13.78
CA GLY A 46 6.18 -7.87 -14.45
C GLY A 46 7.04 -7.41 -15.63
N SER A 47 6.51 -6.50 -16.45
CA SER A 47 7.26 -5.91 -17.57
C SER A 47 8.46 -5.08 -17.10
N SER A 48 8.31 -4.33 -16.01
CA SER A 48 9.38 -3.51 -15.44
C SER A 48 10.45 -4.35 -14.76
N LEU A 49 10.02 -5.44 -14.11
CA LEU A 49 10.85 -6.40 -13.41
C LEU A 49 11.70 -7.27 -14.37
N ALA A 50 11.20 -7.54 -15.58
CA ALA A 50 11.92 -8.33 -16.58
C ALA A 50 13.30 -7.72 -16.91
N PHE A 51 13.43 -6.39 -16.86
CA PHE A 51 14.70 -5.69 -17.04
C PHE A 51 15.68 -5.84 -15.87
N GLY A 52 15.19 -6.15 -14.67
CA GLY A 52 16.02 -6.31 -13.48
C GLY A 52 16.92 -7.55 -13.53
N PHE A 53 16.47 -8.63 -14.17
CA PHE A 53 17.22 -9.89 -14.24
C PHE A 53 18.56 -9.77 -14.98
N SER A 54 18.64 -8.92 -16.01
CA SER A 54 19.88 -8.71 -16.78
C SER A 54 20.97 -7.96 -16.02
N THR A 55 20.64 -7.32 -14.89
CA THR A 55 21.52 -6.41 -14.15
C THR A 55 21.92 -6.97 -12.78
N ILE A 56 21.51 -8.21 -12.48
CA ILE A 56 21.86 -8.90 -11.22
C ILE A 56 23.38 -9.10 -11.09
N SER A 57 24.08 -9.39 -12.19
CA SER A 57 25.53 -9.60 -12.16
C SER A 57 26.33 -8.33 -11.87
N THR A 58 25.78 -7.16 -12.22
CA THR A 58 26.39 -5.85 -11.98
C THR A 58 26.04 -5.29 -10.61
N LEU A 59 24.84 -5.61 -10.11
CA LEU A 59 24.38 -5.16 -8.81
C LEU A 59 24.79 -6.17 -7.72
N GLY A 60 25.84 -5.85 -6.98
CA GLY A 60 26.38 -6.76 -5.97
C GLY A 60 25.31 -7.28 -5.00
N THR A 61 25.27 -8.59 -4.78
CA THR A 61 24.25 -9.29 -3.95
C THR A 61 24.09 -8.68 -2.56
N LYS A 62 25.17 -8.13 -2.00
CA LYS A 62 25.16 -7.41 -0.73
C LYS A 62 24.18 -6.24 -0.73
N ILE A 63 24.15 -5.43 -1.80
CA ILE A 63 23.28 -4.25 -1.93
C ILE A 63 21.81 -4.70 -1.95
N ILE A 64 21.50 -5.70 -2.78
CA ILE A 64 20.16 -6.27 -2.90
C ILE A 64 19.68 -6.78 -1.55
N LEU A 65 20.46 -7.62 -0.88
CA LEU A 65 20.09 -8.21 0.41
C LEU A 65 19.93 -7.13 1.50
N THR A 66 20.82 -6.13 1.54
CA THR A 66 20.69 -5.02 2.49
C THR A 66 19.43 -4.20 2.25
N SER A 67 19.06 -3.93 0.99
CA SER A 67 17.84 -3.20 0.67
C SER A 67 16.59 -3.98 1.10
N CYS A 68 16.59 -5.30 0.89
CA CYS A 68 15.50 -6.17 1.28
C CYS A 68 15.35 -6.23 2.81
N ALA A 69 16.46 -6.39 3.53
CA ALA A 69 16.45 -6.39 5.00
C ALA A 69 15.96 -5.04 5.57
N LEU A 70 16.45 -3.92 5.01
CA LEU A 70 16.02 -2.59 5.43
C LEU A 70 14.53 -2.38 5.21
N LYS A 71 14.02 -2.69 4.02
CA LYS A 71 12.63 -2.42 3.66
C LYS A 71 11.65 -3.40 4.30
N LEU A 72 11.97 -4.69 4.33
CA LEU A 72 11.02 -5.73 4.73
C LEU A 72 11.05 -6.07 6.23
N LEU A 73 12.12 -5.71 6.95
CA LEU A 73 12.26 -6.00 8.38
C LEU A 73 12.41 -4.72 9.23
N ILE A 74 13.34 -3.84 8.86
CA ILE A 74 13.65 -2.66 9.68
C ILE A 74 12.52 -1.65 9.61
N MET A 75 11.98 -1.37 8.41
CA MET A 75 10.88 -0.44 8.22
C MET A 75 9.60 -0.80 9.01
N PRO A 76 9.06 -2.04 8.96
CA PRO A 76 7.89 -2.39 9.75
C PRO A 76 8.13 -2.33 11.26
N PHE A 77 9.32 -2.71 11.73
CA PHE A 77 9.67 -2.60 13.15
C PHE A 77 9.72 -1.14 13.61
N PHE A 78 10.35 -0.28 12.81
CA PHE A 78 10.41 1.16 13.10
C PHE A 78 9.01 1.80 13.09
N SER A 79 8.15 1.41 12.14
CA SER A 79 6.76 1.87 12.08
C SER A 79 5.97 1.47 13.32
N ALA A 80 6.14 0.23 13.80
CA ALA A 80 5.46 -0.23 15.01
C ALA A 80 5.90 0.54 16.25
N LEU A 81 7.19 0.79 16.40
CA LEU A 81 7.72 1.59 17.49
C LEU A 81 7.15 3.01 17.44
N LEU A 82 7.10 3.63 16.26
CA LEU A 82 6.55 4.96 16.08
C LEU A 82 5.05 5.00 16.44
N LEU A 83 4.27 4.00 16.02
CA LEU A 83 2.85 3.90 16.36
C LEU A 83 2.62 3.80 17.87
N VAL A 84 3.41 3.00 18.58
CA VAL A 84 3.33 2.88 20.05
C VAL A 84 3.66 4.21 20.72
N VAL A 85 4.72 4.90 20.27
CA VAL A 85 5.09 6.21 20.81
C VAL A 85 3.95 7.21 20.60
N VAL A 86 3.42 7.31 19.38
CA VAL A 86 2.32 8.24 19.06
C VAL A 86 1.06 7.91 19.84
N ALA A 87 0.69 6.63 19.98
CA ALA A 87 -0.48 6.21 20.75
C ALA A 87 -0.37 6.63 22.22
N ASN A 88 0.81 6.45 22.82
CA ASN A 88 1.07 6.88 24.20
C ASN A 88 1.03 8.41 24.35
N PHE A 89 1.53 9.17 23.37
CA PHE A 89 1.50 10.63 23.40
C PHE A 89 0.09 11.21 23.24
N VAL A 90 -0.73 10.61 22.39
CA VAL A 90 -2.11 11.08 22.09
C VAL A 90 -3.11 10.60 23.14
N GLY A 91 -2.75 9.63 23.99
CA GLY A 91 -3.64 9.05 24.99
C GLY A 91 -4.80 8.26 24.40
N GLY A 92 -4.70 7.88 23.12
CA GLY A 92 -5.73 7.15 22.38
C GLY A 92 -5.45 5.65 22.35
N SER A 93 -6.47 4.84 22.61
CA SER A 93 -6.42 3.40 22.33
C SER A 93 -6.77 3.17 20.86
N LEU A 94 -5.79 2.71 20.08
CA LEU A 94 -6.01 2.28 18.69
C LEU A 94 -6.62 0.89 18.69
N GLN A 95 -7.69 0.68 17.91
CA GLN A 95 -8.26 -0.64 17.75
C GLN A 95 -7.29 -1.54 16.97
N THR A 96 -7.37 -2.85 17.20
CA THR A 96 -6.52 -3.87 16.56
C THR A 96 -6.55 -3.77 15.03
N VAL A 97 -7.72 -3.43 14.46
CA VAL A 97 -7.90 -3.27 13.02
C VAL A 97 -7.13 -2.06 12.49
N ASP A 98 -7.15 -0.94 13.20
CA ASP A 98 -6.43 0.28 12.81
C ASP A 98 -4.92 0.04 12.84
N LEU A 99 -4.42 -0.65 13.87
CA LEU A 99 -3.01 -1.02 13.98
C LEU A 99 -2.58 -1.93 12.83
N LEU A 100 -3.39 -2.92 12.46
CA LEU A 100 -3.12 -3.78 11.32
C LEU A 100 -3.11 -2.99 10.01
N CYS A 101 -4.08 -2.11 9.79
CA CYS A 101 -4.17 -1.26 8.61
C CYS A 101 -2.96 -0.32 8.47
N LEU A 102 -2.39 0.15 9.58
CA LEU A 102 -1.21 1.03 9.57
C LEU A 102 0.11 0.25 9.44
N LEU A 103 0.18 -0.97 9.98
CA LEU A 103 1.40 -1.79 9.96
C LEU A 103 1.57 -2.57 8.65
N LEU A 104 0.50 -3.15 8.13
CA LEU A 104 0.57 -4.05 6.97
C LEU A 104 1.23 -3.38 5.73
N PRO A 105 0.92 -2.12 5.37
CA PRO A 105 1.55 -1.44 4.24
C PRO A 105 3.07 -1.29 4.38
N THR A 106 3.58 -1.21 5.60
CA THR A 106 5.02 -1.04 5.85
C THR A 106 5.82 -2.33 5.60
N ALA A 107 5.16 -3.49 5.75
CA ALA A 107 5.71 -4.81 5.46
C ALA A 107 5.61 -5.18 3.97
N MET A 108 4.86 -4.42 3.16
CA MET A 108 4.73 -4.66 1.73
C MET A 108 6.01 -4.27 0.96
N PRO A 109 6.26 -4.89 -0.21
CA PRO A 109 7.37 -4.51 -1.07
C PRO A 109 7.26 -3.04 -1.50
N PRO A 110 8.39 -2.39 -1.86
CA PRO A 110 8.41 -0.98 -2.23
C PRO A 110 7.54 -0.69 -3.45
N ALA A 111 6.95 0.50 -3.48
CA ALA A 111 5.98 0.91 -4.48
C ALA A 111 6.58 0.95 -5.90
N THR A 112 5.83 0.43 -6.87
CA THR A 112 6.15 0.45 -8.31
C THR A 112 6.38 1.86 -8.85
N ASN A 113 5.79 2.87 -8.21
CA ASN A 113 5.97 4.28 -8.57
C ASN A 113 7.44 4.73 -8.47
N LEU A 114 8.27 4.02 -7.72
CA LEU A 114 9.70 4.30 -7.64
C LEU A 114 10.41 4.04 -8.99
N ILE A 115 9.92 3.06 -9.78
CA ILE A 115 10.38 2.80 -11.15
C ILE A 115 10.00 3.95 -12.09
N ILE A 116 8.82 4.53 -11.91
CA ILE A 116 8.38 5.70 -12.69
C ILE A 116 9.28 6.89 -12.37
N LEU A 117 9.59 7.10 -11.09
CA LEU A 117 10.45 8.20 -10.65
C LEU A 117 11.87 8.06 -11.20
N THR A 118 12.46 6.86 -11.18
CA THR A 118 13.78 6.61 -11.77
C THR A 118 13.76 6.79 -13.29
N ASN A 119 12.65 6.40 -13.94
CA ASN A 119 12.47 6.59 -15.38
C ASN A 119 12.45 8.08 -15.76
N ILE A 120 11.74 8.91 -15.00
CA ILE A 120 11.70 10.36 -15.19
C ILE A 120 13.10 10.98 -15.03
N HIS A 121 13.85 10.54 -14.01
CA HIS A 121 15.18 11.08 -13.70
C HIS A 121 16.33 10.43 -14.51
N LYS A 122 16.02 9.49 -15.42
CA LYS A 122 16.98 8.77 -16.28
C LYS A 122 18.15 8.14 -15.52
N ALA A 123 17.94 7.72 -14.27
CA ALA A 123 19.00 7.21 -13.41
C ALA A 123 18.65 5.80 -12.88
N GLN A 124 19.58 4.85 -13.03
CA GLN A 124 19.59 3.56 -12.34
C GLN A 124 18.30 2.71 -12.44
N ASN A 125 17.57 2.81 -13.55
CA ASN A 125 16.31 2.07 -13.76
C ASN A 125 16.44 0.56 -13.59
N ALA A 126 17.48 -0.03 -14.19
CA ALA A 126 17.67 -1.48 -14.17
C ALA A 126 18.09 -2.00 -12.79
N GLU A 127 18.93 -1.23 -12.08
CA GLU A 127 19.35 -1.52 -10.70
C GLU A 127 18.16 -1.44 -9.74
N CYS A 128 17.34 -0.39 -9.89
CA CYS A 128 16.13 -0.20 -9.11
C CYS A 128 15.10 -1.30 -9.37
N ALA A 129 14.88 -1.67 -10.63
CA ALA A 129 14.00 -2.77 -11.01
C ALA A 129 14.46 -4.11 -10.40
N ALA A 130 15.77 -4.38 -10.37
CA ALA A 130 16.34 -5.56 -9.72
C ALA A 130 16.10 -5.56 -8.20
N ILE A 131 16.31 -4.42 -7.53
CA ILE A 131 16.03 -4.27 -6.09
C ILE A 131 14.54 -4.53 -5.80
N ILE A 132 13.65 -3.95 -6.58
CA ILE A 132 12.20 -4.11 -6.41
C ILE A 132 11.80 -5.57 -6.63
N LEU A 133 12.36 -6.23 -7.65
CA LEU A 133 12.14 -7.66 -7.92
C LEU A 133 12.44 -8.54 -6.73
N PHE A 134 13.64 -8.41 -6.17
CA PHE A 134 14.02 -9.24 -5.03
C PHE A 134 13.22 -8.90 -3.79
N ASN A 135 12.86 -7.63 -3.57
CA ASN A 135 11.94 -7.27 -2.50
C ASN A 135 10.57 -7.96 -2.68
N PHE A 136 10.02 -8.01 -3.89
CA PHE A 136 8.78 -8.75 -4.16
C PHE A 136 8.93 -10.24 -3.86
N ILE A 137 10.01 -10.87 -4.30
CA ILE A 137 10.27 -12.30 -4.03
C ILE A 137 10.37 -12.56 -2.52
N PHE A 138 11.16 -11.77 -1.80
CA PHE A 138 11.31 -11.94 -0.35
C PHE A 138 10.04 -11.56 0.43
N SER A 139 9.18 -10.72 -0.13
CA SER A 139 7.93 -10.30 0.52
C SER A 139 6.95 -11.45 0.75
N PHE A 140 6.97 -12.48 -0.11
CA PHE A 140 6.15 -13.69 0.08
C PHE A 140 6.42 -14.37 1.43
N VAL A 141 7.64 -14.25 1.95
CA VAL A 141 8.03 -14.81 3.25
C VAL A 141 7.97 -13.74 4.34
N SER A 142 8.41 -12.51 4.07
CA SER A 142 8.48 -11.48 5.11
C SER A 142 7.11 -11.03 5.58
N ILE A 143 6.13 -10.86 4.69
CA ILE A 143 4.78 -10.41 5.04
C ILE A 143 4.12 -11.35 6.06
N PRO A 144 4.01 -12.67 5.84
CA PRO A 144 3.41 -13.56 6.82
C PRO A 144 4.20 -13.64 8.13
N VAL A 145 5.54 -13.61 8.07
CA VAL A 145 6.38 -13.60 9.29
C VAL A 145 6.12 -12.35 10.13
N VAL A 146 6.15 -11.18 9.51
CA VAL A 146 5.91 -9.89 10.18
C VAL A 146 4.48 -9.82 10.72
N ALA A 147 3.49 -10.28 9.95
CA ALA A 147 2.10 -10.34 10.39
C ALA A 147 1.93 -11.27 11.60
N LEU A 148 2.59 -12.44 11.63
CA LEU A 148 2.57 -13.35 12.77
C LEU A 148 3.20 -12.74 14.02
N VAL A 149 4.36 -12.09 13.88
CA VAL A 149 5.05 -11.41 14.99
C VAL A 149 4.16 -10.31 15.58
N PHE A 150 3.54 -9.49 14.73
CA PHE A 150 2.64 -8.44 15.20
C PHE A 150 1.35 -9.00 15.82
N ALA A 151 0.76 -10.03 15.22
CA ALA A 151 -0.41 -10.68 15.80
C ALA A 151 -0.10 -11.29 17.18
N ALA A 152 1.08 -11.89 17.36
CA ALA A 152 1.53 -12.39 18.65
C ALA A 152 1.74 -11.27 19.67
N ALA A 153 2.38 -10.16 19.27
CA ALA A 153 2.60 -9.01 20.14
C ALA A 153 1.29 -8.32 20.56
N LEU A 154 0.30 -8.22 19.66
CA LEU A 154 -1.02 -7.69 20.00
C LEU A 154 -1.77 -8.59 20.97
N ARG A 155 -1.66 -9.91 20.82
CA ARG A 155 -2.27 -10.88 21.75
C ARG A 155 -1.67 -10.82 23.15
N SER A 156 -0.36 -10.62 23.30
CA SER A 156 0.25 -10.48 24.62
C SER A 156 -0.24 -9.22 25.35
N ILE A 157 -0.47 -8.12 24.62
CA ILE A 157 -0.95 -6.87 25.20
C ILE A 157 -2.43 -6.96 25.61
N ALA A 158 -3.24 -7.74 24.90
CA ALA A 158 -4.66 -7.90 25.20
C ALA A 158 -4.97 -8.93 26.31
N ALA A 159 -3.97 -9.69 26.75
CA ALA A 159 -4.10 -10.69 27.81
C ALA A 159 -3.80 -10.15 29.22
N ASP A 160 -3.25 -8.94 29.31
CA ASP A 160 -3.04 -8.16 30.53
C ASP A 160 -4.21 -7.18 30.76
#